data_AF-A0A0D6L780-F1
#
_entry.id   AF-A0A0D6L780-F1
#
_cell.length_a   1.000
_cell.length_b   1.000
_cell.length_c   1.000
_cell.angle_alpha   90.00
_cell.angle_beta   90.00
_cell.angle_gamma   90.00
#
_symmetry.space_group_name_H-M   'P 1'
#
loop_
_entity.id
_entity.type
_entity.pdbx_description
1 polymer ?
#
loop_
_entity_poly.entity_id
_entity_poly.type
_entity_poly.pdbx_seq_one_letter_code
_entity_poly.pdbx_strand_id
1 'polypeptide(L)'
;WIGYSQQTDSAFIRTLYNHALTDGHAYENLRSLCKDIGARLSGSAEAEMAVEWSKKLMESYHFDKVYLQPVMVPYWKRGTTEAGWIRTSDKKLHKVNLLALGGSIATNGTMEAEVVEFKHLDDLKKDKPET
;
A
#
# COMPACT_ATOMS: atom_id res chain seq x y z
N TRP A 1 -2.02 -49.41 11.79
CA TRP A 1 -2.55 -48.15 11.26
C TRP A 1 -2.03 -47.98 9.84
N ILE A 2 -2.83 -48.44 8.87
CA ILE A 2 -2.51 -48.41 7.44
C ILE A 2 -2.86 -47.00 6.93
N GLY A 3 -1.90 -46.32 6.30
CA GLY A 3 -2.06 -44.98 5.77
C GLY A 3 -3.02 -44.95 4.58
N TYR A 4 -4.16 -44.29 4.73
CA TYR A 4 -5.20 -44.14 3.70
C TYR A 4 -5.58 -42.66 3.42
N SER A 5 -4.84 -41.68 3.94
CA SER A 5 -5.20 -40.25 3.85
C SER A 5 -4.76 -39.58 2.54
N GLN A 6 -3.59 -39.93 1.98
CA GLN A 6 -2.92 -39.07 0.99
C GLN A 6 -3.59 -39.02 -0.41
N GLN A 7 -4.26 -40.09 -0.86
CA GLN A 7 -4.88 -40.13 -2.19
C GLN A 7 -6.17 -39.32 -2.27
N THR A 8 -6.99 -39.39 -1.22
CA THR A 8 -8.26 -38.65 -1.09
C THR A 8 -7.98 -37.14 -0.97
N ASP A 9 -6.96 -36.79 -0.19
CA ASP A 9 -6.54 -35.40 0.01
C ASP A 9 -6.03 -34.79 -1.30
N SER A 10 -5.23 -35.52 -2.08
CA SER A 10 -4.72 -35.03 -3.38
C SER A 10 -5.83 -34.77 -4.40
N ALA A 11 -6.81 -35.69 -4.50
CA ALA A 11 -7.95 -35.53 -5.41
C ALA A 11 -8.85 -34.34 -5.01
N PHE A 12 -9.07 -34.16 -3.71
CA PHE A 12 -9.81 -33.02 -3.18
C PHE A 12 -9.09 -31.69 -3.42
N ILE A 13 -7.80 -31.60 -3.11
CA ILE A 13 -6.97 -30.40 -3.35
C ILE A 13 -6.97 -30.05 -4.84
N ARG A 14 -6.84 -31.04 -5.73
CA ARG A 14 -6.90 -30.82 -7.18
C ARG A 14 -8.25 -30.26 -7.62
N THR A 15 -9.34 -30.70 -7.01
CA THR A 15 -10.69 -30.18 -7.28
C THR A 15 -10.80 -28.71 -6.87
N LEU A 16 -10.34 -28.36 -5.66
CA LEU A 16 -10.30 -26.97 -5.19
C LEU A 16 -9.45 -26.08 -6.10
N TYR A 17 -8.27 -26.57 -6.49
CA TYR A 17 -7.37 -25.87 -7.40
C TYR A 17 -8.03 -25.59 -8.74
N ASN A 18 -8.64 -26.60 -9.35
CA ASN A 18 -9.34 -26.42 -10.62
C ASN A 18 -10.46 -25.39 -10.51
N HIS A 19 -11.32 -25.53 -9.49
CA HIS A 19 -12.43 -24.59 -9.26
C HIS A 19 -11.94 -23.15 -9.04
N ALA A 20 -10.84 -22.96 -8.30
CA ALA A 20 -10.27 -21.63 -8.11
C ALA A 20 -9.77 -20.98 -9.41
N LEU A 21 -9.36 -21.78 -10.41
CA LEU A 21 -8.88 -21.30 -11.70
C LEU A 21 -9.99 -21.14 -12.74
N THR A 22 -11.02 -21.97 -12.71
CA THR A 22 -12.11 -21.95 -13.72
C THR A 22 -13.28 -21.08 -13.30
N ASP A 23 -13.63 -21.13 -12.01
CA ASP A 23 -14.85 -20.53 -11.46
C ASP A 23 -14.54 -19.59 -10.28
N GLY A 24 -13.26 -19.21 -10.12
CA GLY A 24 -12.81 -18.34 -9.03
C GLY A 24 -13.14 -16.87 -9.24
N HIS A 25 -13.51 -16.18 -8.17
CA HIS A 25 -13.86 -14.75 -8.21
C HIS A 25 -12.68 -13.82 -7.88
N ALA A 26 -11.48 -14.36 -7.65
CA ALA A 26 -10.35 -13.60 -7.11
C ALA A 26 -9.93 -12.42 -7.99
N TYR A 27 -9.85 -12.64 -9.30
CA TYR A 27 -9.49 -11.59 -10.26
C TYR A 27 -10.54 -10.47 -10.30
N GLU A 28 -11.82 -10.86 -10.31
CA GLU A 28 -12.94 -9.94 -10.36
C GLU A 28 -13.04 -9.08 -9.09
N ASN A 29 -12.81 -9.71 -7.93
CA ASN A 29 -12.73 -9.04 -6.65
C ASN A 29 -11.57 -8.03 -6.60
N LEU A 30 -10.39 -8.43 -7.10
CA LEU A 30 -9.25 -7.52 -7.21
C LEU A 30 -9.53 -6.36 -8.17
N ARG A 31 -10.16 -6.63 -9.32
CA ARG A 31 -10.56 -5.59 -10.28
C ARG A 31 -11.48 -4.58 -9.61
N SER A 32 -12.50 -5.05 -8.90
CA SER A 32 -13.47 -4.18 -8.22
C SER A 32 -12.78 -3.31 -7.16
N LEU A 33 -11.90 -3.89 -6.33
CA LEU A 33 -11.07 -3.15 -5.38
C LEU A 33 -10.21 -2.06 -6.04
N CYS A 34 -9.64 -2.35 -7.21
CA CYS A 34 -8.70 -1.44 -7.87
C CYS A 34 -9.39 -0.39 -8.78
N LYS A 35 -10.56 -0.70 -9.34
CA LYS A 35 -11.24 0.13 -10.35
C LYS A 35 -12.45 0.86 -9.79
N ASP A 36 -13.18 0.24 -8.86
CA ASP A 36 -14.39 0.83 -8.32
C ASP A 36 -14.11 1.58 -7.01
N ILE A 37 -13.17 1.08 -6.19
CA ILE A 37 -12.78 1.72 -4.91
C ILE A 37 -11.49 2.53 -5.06
N GLY A 38 -10.42 1.92 -5.59
CA GLY A 38 -9.16 2.62 -5.86
C GLY A 38 -8.17 2.62 -4.69
N ALA A 39 -7.50 3.76 -4.49
CA ALA A 39 -6.37 3.90 -3.57
C ALA A 39 -6.85 4.00 -2.12
N ARG A 40 -6.49 3.00 -1.30
CA ARG A 40 -7.09 2.73 0.01
C ARG A 40 -6.04 2.80 1.13
N LEU A 41 -5.47 3.99 1.31
CA LEU A 41 -4.53 4.28 2.39
C LEU A 41 -5.29 4.25 3.73
N SER A 42 -4.70 3.68 4.78
CA SER A 42 -5.34 3.58 6.09
C SER A 42 -5.87 4.93 6.58
N GLY A 43 -7.13 4.95 7.03
CA GLY A 43 -7.82 6.16 7.46
C GLY A 43 -8.38 7.03 6.32
N SER A 44 -8.19 6.67 5.04
CA SER A 44 -8.85 7.32 3.91
C SER A 44 -10.31 6.88 3.74
N ALA A 45 -11.10 7.65 3.00
CA ALA A 45 -12.49 7.31 2.71
C ALA A 45 -12.59 6.01 1.88
N GLU A 46 -11.67 5.82 0.94
CA GLU A 46 -11.60 4.62 0.10
C GLU A 46 -11.21 3.37 0.90
N ALA A 47 -10.40 3.52 1.95
CA ALA A 47 -10.12 2.41 2.86
C ALA A 47 -11.38 1.96 3.62
N GLU A 48 -12.19 2.91 4.10
CA GLU A 48 -13.48 2.61 4.73
C GLU A 48 -14.45 1.95 3.73
N MET A 49 -14.51 2.47 2.50
CA MET A 49 -15.30 1.84 1.43
C MET A 49 -14.86 0.41 1.14
N ALA A 50 -13.55 0.12 1.17
CA ALA A 50 -13.02 -1.23 0.99
C ALA A 50 -13.40 -2.17 2.13
N VAL A 51 -13.43 -1.68 3.37
CA VAL A 51 -13.88 -2.45 4.55
C VAL A 51 -15.35 -2.85 4.39
N GLU A 52 -16.22 -1.88 4.09
CA GLU A 52 -17.65 -2.13 3.89
C GLU A 52 -17.93 -3.01 2.68
N TRP A 53 -17.21 -2.80 1.58
CA TRP A 53 -17.28 -3.68 0.41
C TRP A 53 -16.90 -5.12 0.75
N SER A 54 -15.80 -5.32 1.48
CA SER A 54 -15.31 -6.66 1.83
C SER A 54 -16.32 -7.39 2.73
N LYS A 55 -16.90 -6.69 3.70
CA LYS A 55 -17.96 -7.23 4.56
C LYS A 55 -19.15 -7.71 3.75
N LYS A 56 -19.69 -6.85 2.87
CA LYS A 56 -20.83 -7.19 2.00
C LYS A 56 -20.53 -8.36 1.08
N LEU A 57 -19.32 -8.39 0.52
CA LEU A 57 -18.88 -9.50 -0.34
C LEU A 57 -18.86 -10.82 0.45
N MET A 58 -18.29 -10.83 1.65
CA MET A 58 -18.26 -12.01 2.51
C MET A 58 -19.66 -12.44 2.96
N GLU A 59 -20.54 -11.50 3.28
CA GLU A 59 -21.95 -11.80 3.58
C GLU A 59 -22.67 -12.42 2.37
N SER A 60 -22.39 -11.94 1.16
CA SER A 60 -22.96 -12.49 -0.08
C SER A 60 -22.52 -13.92 -0.38
N TYR A 61 -21.40 -14.36 0.19
CA TYR A 61 -20.90 -15.73 0.08
C TYR A 61 -21.46 -16.65 1.15
N HIS A 62 -22.32 -16.14 2.04
CA HIS A 62 -22.97 -16.91 3.10
C HIS A 62 -22.00 -17.59 4.08
N PHE A 63 -20.88 -16.93 4.41
CA PHE A 63 -20.01 -17.41 5.49
C PHE A 63 -20.73 -17.44 6.83
N ASP A 64 -20.34 -18.37 7.71
CA ASP A 64 -21.01 -18.60 9.01
C ASP A 64 -21.08 -17.36 9.90
N LYS A 65 -20.01 -16.55 9.89
CA LYS A 65 -19.90 -15.32 10.69
C LYS A 65 -19.10 -14.27 9.94
N VAL A 66 -19.69 -13.09 9.76
CA VAL A 66 -19.02 -11.91 9.20
C VAL A 66 -19.24 -10.74 10.15
N TYR A 67 -18.16 -10.10 10.58
CA TYR A 67 -18.21 -8.93 11.47
C TYR A 67 -16.96 -8.09 11.27
N LEU A 68 -17.07 -6.81 11.61
CA LEU A 68 -15.94 -5.88 11.57
C LEU A 68 -15.27 -5.82 12.94
N GLN A 69 -13.94 -5.68 12.94
CA GLN A 69 -13.16 -5.45 14.14
C GLN A 69 -12.57 -4.03 14.07
N PRO A 70 -12.83 -3.16 15.06
CA PRO A 70 -12.31 -1.81 15.05
C PRO A 70 -10.79 -1.82 15.25
N VAL A 71 -10.07 -1.05 14.42
CA VAL A 71 -8.62 -0.88 14.52
C VAL A 71 -8.30 0.61 14.49
N MET A 72 -7.54 1.08 15.48
CA MET A 72 -7.04 2.46 15.51
C MET A 72 -5.85 2.60 14.57
N VAL A 73 -5.90 3.56 13.66
CA VAL A 73 -4.83 3.83 12.69
C VAL A 73 -4.41 5.30 12.72
N PRO A 74 -3.12 5.61 12.48
CA PRO A 74 -2.70 6.98 12.27
C PRO A 74 -3.32 7.54 10.98
N TYR A 75 -3.76 8.79 11.02
CA TYR A 75 -4.28 9.50 9.85
C TYR A 75 -3.22 10.45 9.29
N TRP A 76 -2.74 10.16 8.08
CA TRP A 76 -1.86 11.05 7.34
C TRP A 76 -2.45 11.29 5.95
N LYS A 77 -2.64 12.57 5.61
CA LYS A 77 -3.12 13.00 4.31
C LYS A 77 -2.04 13.81 3.62
N ARG A 78 -1.59 13.33 2.46
CA ARG A 78 -0.67 14.10 1.62
C ARG A 78 -1.34 15.41 1.21
N GLY A 79 -0.58 16.50 1.28
CA GLY A 79 -1.01 17.82 0.86
C GLY A 79 -1.03 17.98 -0.66
N THR A 80 -0.79 19.21 -1.11
CA THR A 80 -0.64 19.54 -2.53
C THR A 80 0.54 18.81 -3.16
N THR A 81 0.42 18.46 -4.44
CA THR A 81 1.52 17.84 -5.19
C THR A 81 2.78 18.68 -5.13
N GLU A 82 3.88 18.06 -4.73
CA GLU A 82 5.16 18.72 -4.56
C GLU A 82 5.85 18.96 -5.91
N ALA A 83 6.62 20.04 -6.00
CA ALA A 83 7.46 20.35 -7.15
C ALA A 83 8.83 20.85 -6.66
N GLY A 84 9.89 20.43 -7.34
CA GLY A 84 11.25 20.66 -6.89
C GLY A 84 12.24 20.69 -8.05
N TRP A 85 13.33 21.40 -7.82
CA TRP A 85 14.41 21.59 -8.78
C TRP A 85 15.75 21.45 -8.08
N ILE A 86 16.72 20.87 -8.78
CA ILE A 86 18.13 20.86 -8.37
C ILE A 86 18.85 21.93 -9.18
N ARG A 87 19.58 22.80 -8.48
CA ARG A 87 20.45 23.79 -9.12
C ARG A 87 21.88 23.28 -9.16
N THR A 88 22.44 23.20 -10.36
CA THR A 88 23.82 22.76 -10.60
C THR A 88 24.80 23.94 -10.54
N SER A 89 26.11 23.66 -10.51
CA SER A 89 27.17 24.67 -10.43
C SER A 89 27.16 25.66 -11.60
N ASP A 90 26.64 25.27 -12.77
CA ASP A 90 26.42 26.12 -13.94
C ASP A 90 25.12 26.95 -13.86
N LYS A 91 24.48 27.01 -12.68
CA LYS A 91 23.23 27.74 -12.37
C LYS A 91 22.00 27.27 -13.15
N LYS A 92 22.06 26.12 -13.82
CA LYS A 92 20.88 25.53 -14.46
C LYS A 92 19.97 24.87 -13.44
N LEU A 93 18.66 24.98 -13.67
CA LEU A 93 17.63 24.34 -12.86
C LEU A 93 17.14 23.08 -13.56
N HIS A 94 17.30 21.95 -12.89
CA HIS A 94 16.81 20.66 -13.35
C HIS A 94 15.58 20.28 -12.54
N LYS A 95 14.41 20.20 -13.20
CA LYS A 95 13.18 19.74 -12.54
C LYS A 95 13.34 18.27 -12.16
N VAL A 96 12.94 17.92 -10.94
CA VAL A 96 12.95 16.53 -10.44
C VAL A 96 11.54 16.04 -10.18
N ASN A 97 11.36 14.73 -10.28
CA ASN A 97 10.16 14.06 -9.80
C ASN A 97 10.37 13.73 -8.33
N LEU A 98 9.48 14.19 -7.47
CA LEU A 98 9.53 13.94 -6.04
C LEU A 98 8.13 13.58 -5.53
N LEU A 99 8.11 12.91 -4.39
CA LEU A 99 6.91 12.56 -3.66
C LEU A 99 7.24 12.62 -2.17
N ALA A 100 6.36 13.20 -1.36
CA ALA A 100 6.54 13.21 0.08
C ALA A 100 6.60 11.77 0.64
N LEU A 101 7.52 11.56 1.58
CA LEU A 101 7.57 10.34 2.38
C LEU A 101 6.36 10.31 3.33
N GLY A 102 5.77 9.13 3.49
CA GLY A 102 4.62 8.94 4.39
C GLY A 102 4.96 9.35 5.82
N GLY A 103 4.13 10.21 6.41
CA GLY A 103 4.34 10.76 7.76
C GLY A 103 5.20 12.03 7.81
N SER A 104 5.75 12.50 6.68
CA SER A 104 6.46 13.79 6.65
C SER A 104 5.51 14.95 6.93
N ILE A 105 6.04 15.98 7.60
CA ILE A 105 5.39 17.28 7.77
C ILE A 105 5.52 18.11 6.48
N ALA A 106 4.66 19.12 6.34
CA ALA A 106 4.75 20.10 5.26
C ALA A 106 5.92 21.08 5.48
N THR A 107 6.47 21.61 4.39
CA THR A 107 7.38 22.75 4.43
C THR A 107 6.61 24.04 4.73
N ASN A 108 7.28 25.03 5.33
CA ASN A 108 6.69 26.36 5.53
C ASN A 108 6.75 27.19 4.23
N GLY A 109 6.05 26.73 3.19
CA GLY A 109 6.14 27.29 1.84
C GLY A 109 7.31 26.74 1.04
N THR A 110 7.86 27.56 0.14
CA THR A 110 9.03 27.19 -0.68
C THR A 110 10.29 27.13 0.19
N MET A 111 11.04 26.04 0.05
CA MET A 111 12.29 25.82 0.77
C MET A 111 13.44 25.63 -0.23
N GLU A 112 14.58 26.25 0.06
CA GLU A 112 15.81 26.17 -0.73
C GLU A 112 16.98 25.94 0.23
N ALA A 113 17.81 24.95 -0.05
CA ALA A 113 18.96 24.58 0.77
C ALA A 113 20.05 23.93 -0.08
N GLU A 114 21.27 23.88 0.44
CA GLU A 114 22.35 23.09 -0.15
C GLU A 114 22.10 21.59 0.06
N VAL A 115 22.48 20.78 -0.92
CA VAL A 115 22.31 19.33 -0.90
C VAL A 115 23.67 18.68 -0.67
N VAL A 116 23.73 17.80 0.33
CA VAL A 116 24.90 16.95 0.61
C VAL A 116 24.53 15.51 0.32
N GLU A 117 25.33 14.83 -0.50
CA GLU A 117 25.12 13.43 -0.86
C GLU A 117 25.82 12.49 0.13
N PHE A 118 25.08 11.52 0.65
CA PHE A 118 25.62 10.41 1.43
C PHE A 118 25.31 9.09 0.72
N LYS A 119 26.29 8.20 0.62
CA LYS A 119 26.11 6.87 -0.01
C LYS A 119 25.32 5.92 0.88
N HIS A 120 25.47 6.05 2.20
CA HIS A 120 24.82 5.19 3.18
C HIS A 120 24.18 6.02 4.30
N LEU A 121 23.08 5.51 4.85
CA LEU A 121 22.39 6.15 5.99
C LEU A 121 23.30 6.27 7.22
N ASP A 122 24.23 5.32 7.42
CA ASP A 122 25.17 5.37 8.54
C ASP A 122 26.20 6.50 8.40
N ASP A 123 26.51 6.92 7.18
CA ASP A 123 27.39 8.07 6.94
C ASP A 123 26.68 9.36 7.37
N LEU A 124 25.40 9.52 6.98
CA LEU A 124 24.55 10.63 7.43
C LEU A 124 24.43 10.70 8.96
N LYS A 125 24.29 9.55 9.64
CA LYS A 125 24.17 9.51 11.11
C LYS A 125 25.45 9.87 11.84
N LYS A 126 26.61 9.57 11.25
CA LYS A 126 27.93 9.89 11.83
C LYS A 126 28.32 11.34 11.59
N ASP A 127 27.76 11.95 10.55
CA ASP A 127 27.99 13.34 10.24
C ASP A 127 27.59 14.22 11.43
N LYS A 128 28.50 15.12 11.81
CA LYS A 128 28.23 16.17 12.79
C LYS A 128 28.18 17.45 11.98
N PRO A 129 27.00 17.91 11.57
CA PRO A 129 26.92 19.13 10.79
C PRO A 129 27.59 20.26 11.57
N GLU A 130 28.53 20.97 10.94
CA GLU A 130 29.08 22.20 11.50
C GLU A 130 27.92 23.20 11.62
N THR A 131 27.57 23.57 12.84
CA THR A 131 26.60 24.63 13.16
C THR A 131 27.09 25.98 12.72
#